data_AF-A0A927VF76-F1
#
_entry.id   AF-A0A927VF76-F1
#
_cell.length_a   1.000
_cell.length_b   1.000
_cell.length_c   1.000
_cell.angle_alpha   90.00
_cell.angle_beta   90.00
_cell.angle_gamma   90.00
#
_symmetry.space_group_name_H-M   'P 1'
#
loop_
_entity.id
_entity.type
_entity.pdbx_description
1 polymer ?
#
loop_
_entity_poly.entity_id
_entity_poly.type
_entity_poly.pdbx_seq_one_letter_code
_entity_poly.pdbx_strand_id
1 'polypeptide(L)'
;MRLKDLEGFNPITIQCHNNPDADALGSGYGLYCYFKKLDKDVRLVYSGPSQITKSNLKLMVEKLDIPIEYIDPSKEENLKVDGLLITTDCQYGAGNVTKLEADVTSTIDHHQIEIEGDDLTYIYPGLGSCSTLVWKLLNDEGYKVTDEEGLGTALYYGLYTDTNQFSELYNPLDKDLRDGIEYNNSLITLFKNSNITLSELEIAGIAMLRCGFNDEHEFAVIKSQPCDPNILGLISDFLLQVDQIKCCVVYYENADGYKLSVRSCIREINAGELAAYLTEDIGSGGGHYEKAGGFISKNLFKRKFDCIHGEAYFNNRMNEYFHSYDIIYAKDYEADIANMKMYKKKKLPLGYVNTWEILPIGTPIMVRTLEGDIDLVVEEDLVIMIGIMGEVYPNRLDKFKRSYTQIDAEYSYNTMTETEYIPTIKVKSTGVTLRLIDYAKVCMPSGSVKIFAKPIDKGVKVFTAWDKEKYMLGKPGDYLAVRTDDYHDVYIVEQEIFGKTYEEV
;
A
#
# COMPACT_ATOMS: atom_id res chain seq x y z
N MET A 1 -26.71 8.59 13.82
CA MET A 1 -27.34 7.35 14.32
C MET A 1 -26.80 7.05 15.72
N ARG A 2 -27.65 6.46 16.57
CA ARG A 2 -27.34 5.87 17.88
C ARG A 2 -27.81 4.41 17.90
N LEU A 3 -27.24 3.54 18.73
CA LEU A 3 -27.67 2.12 18.76
C LEU A 3 -29.14 1.97 19.16
N LYS A 4 -29.66 2.86 20.01
CA LYS A 4 -31.08 2.89 20.37
C LYS A 4 -32.02 3.08 19.18
N ASP A 5 -31.55 3.69 18.10
CA ASP A 5 -32.35 3.89 16.88
C ASP A 5 -32.61 2.55 16.17
N LEU A 6 -31.81 1.52 16.46
CA LEU A 6 -31.90 0.16 15.91
C LEU A 6 -32.65 -0.82 16.85
N GLU A 7 -33.05 -0.40 18.05
CA GLU A 7 -33.76 -1.27 19.01
C GLU A 7 -35.18 -1.62 18.59
N GLY A 8 -35.75 -0.91 17.61
CA GLY A 8 -37.07 -1.23 17.06
C GLY A 8 -37.12 -2.54 16.28
N PHE A 9 -35.97 -3.06 15.85
CA PHE A 9 -35.87 -4.24 15.00
C PHE A 9 -35.77 -5.54 15.80
N ASN A 10 -36.32 -6.62 15.24
CA ASN A 10 -36.18 -8.01 15.68
C ASN A 10 -36.74 -8.93 14.58
N PRO A 11 -35.99 -9.89 14.02
CA PRO A 11 -34.62 -10.30 14.35
C PRO A 11 -33.55 -9.29 13.86
N ILE A 12 -32.32 -9.46 14.36
CA ILE A 12 -31.15 -8.66 13.99
C ILE A 12 -30.01 -9.60 13.58
N THR A 13 -29.45 -9.40 12.40
CA THR A 13 -28.23 -10.10 11.95
C THR A 13 -27.08 -9.09 11.88
N ILE A 14 -25.95 -9.41 12.51
CA ILE A 14 -24.72 -8.62 12.43
C ILE A 14 -23.75 -9.37 11.53
N GLN A 15 -23.29 -8.73 10.46
CA GLN A 15 -22.43 -9.33 9.45
C GLN A 15 -21.05 -8.66 9.40
N CYS A 16 -20.01 -9.47 9.55
CA CYS A 16 -18.61 -9.08 9.26
C CYS A 16 -18.29 -9.25 7.75
N HIS A 17 -17.17 -8.67 7.31
CA HIS A 17 -16.65 -8.85 5.95
C HIS A 17 -16.20 -10.30 5.66
N ASN A 18 -15.83 -10.58 4.40
CA ASN A 18 -15.62 -11.94 3.92
C ASN A 18 -14.46 -12.71 4.55
N ASN A 19 -13.48 -11.98 5.08
CA ASN A 19 -12.29 -12.53 5.71
C ASN A 19 -12.09 -11.84 7.07
N PRO A 20 -13.00 -12.04 8.05
CA PRO A 20 -13.01 -11.25 9.29
C PRO A 20 -11.64 -11.23 9.93
N ASP A 21 -11.19 -10.05 10.32
CA ASP A 21 -10.05 -9.90 11.21
C ASP A 21 -10.52 -9.69 12.67
N ALA A 22 -9.59 -9.31 13.56
CA ALA A 22 -9.93 -9.13 14.96
C ALA A 22 -10.81 -7.90 15.20
N ASP A 23 -10.78 -6.89 14.32
CA ASP A 23 -11.58 -5.69 14.49
C ASP A 23 -13.03 -5.92 14.07
N ALA A 24 -13.25 -6.61 12.95
CA ALA A 24 -14.58 -7.07 12.56
C ALA A 24 -15.20 -8.02 13.61
N LEU A 25 -14.41 -8.95 14.16
CA LEU A 25 -14.89 -9.86 15.22
C LEU A 25 -15.17 -9.11 16.52
N GLY A 26 -14.31 -8.16 16.91
CA GLY A 26 -14.48 -7.36 18.13
C GLY A 26 -15.69 -6.43 18.07
N SER A 27 -15.79 -5.64 16.99
CA SER A 27 -16.91 -4.72 16.73
C SER A 27 -18.24 -5.48 16.62
N GLY A 28 -18.27 -6.58 15.85
CA GLY A 28 -19.46 -7.42 15.70
C GLY A 28 -19.90 -8.08 17.01
N TYR A 29 -18.96 -8.56 17.81
CA TYR A 29 -19.27 -9.12 19.13
C TYR A 29 -19.85 -8.07 20.09
N GLY A 30 -19.32 -6.83 20.07
CA GLY A 30 -19.89 -5.73 20.86
C GLY A 30 -21.33 -5.42 20.52
N LEU A 31 -21.66 -5.36 19.22
CA LEU A 31 -23.05 -5.18 18.77
C LEU A 31 -23.93 -6.38 19.17
N TYR A 32 -23.41 -7.61 19.03
CA TYR A 32 -24.13 -8.83 19.42
C TYR A 32 -24.51 -8.79 20.90
N CYS A 33 -23.55 -8.50 21.78
CA CYS A 33 -23.76 -8.44 23.23
C CYS A 33 -24.75 -7.34 23.63
N TYR A 34 -24.73 -6.19 22.94
CA TYR A 34 -25.69 -5.11 23.17
C TYR A 34 -27.12 -5.56 22.88
N PHE A 35 -27.40 -6.06 21.67
CA PHE A 35 -28.76 -6.47 21.30
C PHE A 35 -29.19 -7.73 22.04
N LYS A 36 -28.27 -8.63 22.39
CA LYS A 36 -28.58 -9.81 23.19
C LYS A 36 -29.02 -9.42 24.61
N LYS A 37 -28.39 -8.41 25.22
CA LYS A 37 -28.80 -7.87 26.54
C LYS A 37 -30.23 -7.32 26.52
N LEU A 38 -30.69 -6.84 25.37
CA LEU A 38 -32.06 -6.35 25.13
C LEU A 38 -33.04 -7.46 24.73
N ASP A 39 -32.66 -8.73 24.90
CA ASP A 39 -33.47 -9.92 24.60
C ASP A 39 -33.92 -10.02 23.12
N LYS A 40 -33.09 -9.50 22.20
CA LYS A 40 -33.30 -9.63 20.76
C LYS A 40 -32.89 -11.01 20.25
N ASP A 41 -33.55 -11.44 19.17
CA ASP A 41 -33.07 -12.56 18.36
C ASP A 41 -31.94 -12.05 17.48
N VAL A 42 -30.70 -12.27 17.93
CA VAL A 42 -29.50 -11.73 17.33
C VAL A 42 -28.55 -12.83 16.88
N ARG A 43 -28.02 -12.69 15.67
CA ARG A 43 -26.98 -13.57 15.10
C ARG A 43 -25.76 -12.75 14.72
N LEU A 44 -24.57 -13.31 14.92
CA LEU A 44 -23.31 -12.76 14.44
C LEU A 44 -22.77 -13.69 13.36
N VAL A 45 -22.59 -13.17 12.14
CA VAL A 45 -22.29 -13.99 10.96
C VAL A 45 -21.16 -13.41 10.12
N TYR A 46 -20.52 -14.25 9.32
CA TYR A 46 -19.75 -13.86 8.15
C TYR A 46 -20.02 -14.85 7.02
N SER A 47 -19.78 -14.42 5.80
CA SER A 47 -19.90 -15.26 4.61
C SER A 47 -18.72 -14.98 3.69
N GLY A 48 -18.47 -15.77 2.66
CA GLY A 48 -17.34 -15.56 1.77
C GLY A 48 -16.82 -16.85 1.15
N PRO A 49 -15.69 -16.79 0.44
CA PRO A 49 -15.13 -17.97 -0.22
C PRO A 49 -14.42 -18.93 0.73
N SER A 50 -14.15 -18.54 1.99
CA SER A 50 -13.32 -19.30 2.92
C SER A 50 -13.70 -19.01 4.37
N GLN A 51 -13.51 -20.03 5.23
CA GLN A 51 -13.65 -19.88 6.68
C GLN A 51 -12.42 -19.19 7.29
N ILE A 52 -12.59 -18.65 8.51
CA ILE A 52 -11.47 -18.15 9.32
C ILE A 52 -10.45 -19.28 9.51
N THR A 53 -9.24 -19.08 8.98
CA THR A 53 -8.14 -20.05 9.08
C THR A 53 -7.06 -19.64 10.06
N LYS A 54 -6.84 -18.32 10.24
CA LYS A 54 -5.75 -17.76 11.07
C LYS A 54 -5.85 -18.22 12.53
N SER A 55 -4.73 -18.71 13.07
CA SER A 55 -4.66 -19.30 14.42
C SER A 55 -5.05 -18.32 15.53
N ASN A 56 -4.58 -17.08 15.46
CA ASN A 56 -4.89 -16.04 16.43
C ASN A 56 -6.40 -15.72 16.49
N LEU A 57 -7.07 -15.68 15.34
CA LEU A 57 -8.52 -15.45 15.25
C LEU A 57 -9.33 -16.64 15.73
N LYS A 58 -8.90 -17.88 15.39
CA LYS A 58 -9.53 -19.09 15.93
C LYS A 58 -9.44 -19.15 17.45
N LEU A 59 -8.27 -18.80 18.02
CA LEU A 59 -8.08 -18.70 19.46
C LEU A 59 -8.92 -17.58 20.07
N MET A 60 -9.05 -16.43 19.42
CA MET A 60 -9.92 -15.35 19.87
C MET A 60 -11.37 -15.82 19.96
N VAL A 61 -11.90 -16.44 18.90
CA VAL A 61 -13.26 -16.98 18.87
C VAL A 61 -13.47 -18.04 19.95
N GLU A 62 -12.52 -18.98 20.10
CA GLU A 62 -12.61 -20.06 21.10
C GLU A 62 -12.49 -19.55 22.55
N LYS A 63 -11.56 -18.63 22.84
CA LYS A 63 -11.26 -18.19 24.21
C LYS A 63 -12.20 -17.10 24.73
N LEU A 64 -12.89 -16.41 23.83
CA LEU A 64 -13.87 -15.38 24.16
C LEU A 64 -15.31 -15.83 23.88
N ASP A 65 -15.51 -17.11 23.53
CA ASP A 65 -16.82 -17.71 23.22
C ASP A 65 -17.65 -16.87 22.22
N ILE A 66 -16.99 -16.31 21.19
CA ILE A 66 -17.64 -15.44 20.20
C ILE A 66 -18.59 -16.30 19.35
N PRO A 67 -19.90 -16.01 19.33
CA PRO A 67 -20.89 -16.83 18.62
C PRO A 67 -20.97 -16.46 17.13
N ILE A 68 -19.81 -16.45 16.45
CA ILE A 68 -19.69 -16.15 15.03
C ILE A 68 -20.04 -17.38 14.18
N GLU A 69 -20.97 -17.22 13.25
CA GLU A 69 -21.42 -18.28 12.33
C GLU A 69 -20.89 -18.05 10.91
N TYR A 70 -20.43 -19.11 10.25
CA TYR A 70 -20.06 -19.07 8.83
C TYR A 70 -21.23 -19.48 7.94
N ILE A 71 -21.66 -18.57 7.08
CA ILE A 71 -22.65 -18.82 6.04
C ILE A 71 -21.92 -19.17 4.74
N ASP A 72 -22.04 -20.42 4.29
CA ASP A 72 -21.39 -20.89 3.06
C ASP A 72 -22.24 -20.51 1.84
N PRO A 73 -21.82 -19.51 1.02
CA PRO A 73 -22.62 -19.04 -0.10
C PRO A 73 -22.75 -20.09 -1.21
N SER A 74 -21.93 -21.15 -1.21
CA SER A 74 -22.04 -22.24 -2.18
C SER A 74 -23.11 -23.27 -1.83
N LYS A 75 -23.63 -23.24 -0.60
CA LYS A 75 -24.60 -24.22 -0.09
C LYS A 75 -25.99 -23.63 0.15
N GLU A 76 -26.12 -22.31 0.14
CA GLU A 76 -27.39 -21.62 0.35
C GLU A 76 -27.92 -21.03 -0.97
N GLU A 77 -29.09 -21.51 -1.39
CA GLU A 77 -29.73 -21.02 -2.63
C GLU A 77 -30.26 -19.59 -2.50
N ASN A 78 -30.60 -19.15 -1.27
CA ASN A 78 -31.11 -17.81 -0.98
C ASN A 78 -30.39 -17.23 0.24
N LEU A 79 -29.41 -16.37 0.00
CA LEU A 79 -28.73 -15.59 1.04
C LEU A 79 -29.61 -14.41 1.48
N LYS A 80 -30.73 -14.70 2.14
CA LYS A 80 -31.63 -13.69 2.72
C LYS A 80 -31.71 -13.85 4.24
N VAL A 81 -31.65 -12.73 4.95
CA VAL A 81 -31.95 -12.63 6.38
C VAL A 81 -33.19 -11.76 6.59
N ASP A 82 -33.98 -12.09 7.60
CA ASP A 82 -35.17 -11.31 7.96
C ASP A 82 -34.80 -10.14 8.87
N GLY A 83 -35.60 -9.07 8.86
CA GLY A 83 -35.46 -7.95 9.78
C GLY A 83 -34.29 -7.02 9.44
N LEU A 84 -33.46 -6.71 10.44
CA LEU A 84 -32.33 -5.79 10.29
C LEU A 84 -31.02 -6.54 10.05
N LEU A 85 -30.29 -6.15 9.01
CA LEU A 85 -28.90 -6.52 8.79
C LEU A 85 -27.98 -5.34 9.14
N ILE A 86 -27.07 -5.53 10.08
CA ILE A 86 -26.03 -4.56 10.43
C ILE A 86 -24.70 -5.07 9.86
N THR A 87 -24.10 -4.39 8.89
CA THR A 87 -22.72 -4.66 8.50
C THR A 87 -21.77 -3.92 9.45
N THR A 88 -20.78 -4.64 9.97
CA THR A 88 -19.77 -4.10 10.88
C THR A 88 -18.40 -4.22 10.24
N ASP A 89 -17.61 -3.15 10.32
CA ASP A 89 -16.26 -3.09 9.76
C ASP A 89 -16.21 -3.38 8.24
N CYS A 90 -17.33 -3.08 7.58
CA CYS A 90 -17.51 -3.12 6.14
C CYS A 90 -18.82 -2.45 5.75
N GLN A 91 -18.91 -2.08 4.47
CA GLN A 91 -20.07 -1.37 3.92
C GLN A 91 -20.94 -2.33 3.13
N TYR A 92 -22.26 -2.24 3.32
CA TYR A 92 -23.20 -3.09 2.63
C TYR A 92 -23.08 -2.96 1.10
N GLY A 93 -22.81 -4.08 0.43
CA GLY A 93 -22.62 -4.11 -1.03
C GLY A 93 -21.20 -3.79 -1.52
N ALA A 94 -20.24 -3.52 -0.63
CA ALA A 94 -18.83 -3.37 -0.99
C ALA A 94 -18.21 -4.71 -1.46
N GLY A 95 -17.10 -4.64 -2.20
CA GLY A 95 -16.48 -5.82 -2.82
C GLY A 95 -15.90 -6.84 -1.82
N ASN A 96 -15.70 -6.44 -0.56
CA ASN A 96 -15.14 -7.27 0.50
C ASN A 96 -16.20 -7.98 1.36
N VAL A 97 -17.50 -7.81 1.08
CA VAL A 97 -18.60 -8.43 1.83
C VAL A 97 -19.57 -9.16 0.90
N THR A 98 -19.92 -10.40 1.25
CA THR A 98 -20.92 -11.18 0.51
C THR A 98 -22.29 -10.60 0.79
N LYS A 99 -23.03 -10.25 -0.26
CA LYS A 99 -24.34 -9.63 -0.11
C LYS A 99 -25.34 -10.61 0.49
N LEU A 100 -25.78 -10.33 1.72
CA LEU A 100 -26.99 -10.94 2.30
C LEU A 100 -28.17 -9.99 2.04
N GLU A 101 -29.21 -10.46 1.37
CA GLU A 101 -30.43 -9.68 1.18
C GLU A 101 -31.13 -9.51 2.54
N ALA A 102 -31.64 -8.32 2.83
CA ALA A 102 -32.33 -8.00 4.09
C ALA A 102 -33.44 -6.98 3.84
N ASP A 103 -34.41 -6.90 4.75
CA ASP A 103 -35.51 -5.93 4.63
C ASP A 103 -35.06 -4.50 4.98
N VAL A 104 -34.16 -4.38 5.96
CA VAL A 104 -33.51 -3.12 6.34
C VAL A 104 -32.02 -3.37 6.57
N THR A 105 -31.18 -2.42 6.15
CA THR A 105 -29.72 -2.47 6.32
C THR A 105 -29.24 -1.31 7.18
N SER A 106 -28.18 -1.52 7.95
CA SER A 106 -27.42 -0.49 8.66
C SER A 106 -25.95 -0.81 8.54
N THR A 107 -25.09 0.19 8.51
CA THR A 107 -23.64 0.02 8.40
C THR A 107 -22.94 0.78 9.52
N ILE A 108 -22.02 0.10 10.21
CA ILE A 108 -21.13 0.67 11.23
C ILE A 108 -19.69 0.36 10.81
N ASP A 109 -18.93 1.38 10.44
CA ASP A 109 -17.61 1.20 9.82
C ASP A 109 -16.67 2.38 10.11
N HIS A 110 -15.37 2.19 9.96
CA HIS A 110 -14.33 3.22 10.11
C HIS A 110 -13.45 3.36 8.85
N HIS A 111 -13.75 2.65 7.77
CA HIS A 111 -13.05 2.83 6.50
C HIS A 111 -13.52 4.08 5.75
N GLN A 112 -12.82 4.43 4.67
CA GLN A 112 -13.28 5.50 3.76
C GLN A 112 -14.63 5.11 3.15
N ILE A 113 -15.49 6.10 2.94
CA ILE A 113 -16.83 5.86 2.37
C ILE A 113 -16.67 5.41 0.91
N GLU A 114 -17.10 4.18 0.62
CA GLU A 114 -17.11 3.58 -0.72
C GLU A 114 -18.52 3.53 -1.30
N ILE A 115 -19.51 3.27 -0.44
CA ILE A 115 -20.92 3.17 -0.79
C ILE A 115 -21.67 4.32 -0.09
N GLU A 116 -22.50 5.04 -0.84
CA GLU A 116 -23.40 6.04 -0.26
C GLU A 116 -24.41 5.34 0.66
N GLY A 117 -24.35 5.64 1.95
CA GLY A 117 -25.24 5.08 2.97
C GLY A 117 -26.59 5.81 3.07
N ASP A 118 -27.51 5.18 3.79
CA ASP A 118 -28.78 5.76 4.21
C ASP A 118 -28.69 6.42 5.61
N ASP A 119 -29.83 6.85 6.15
CA ASP A 119 -29.91 7.48 7.48
C ASP A 119 -29.47 6.56 8.64
N LEU A 120 -29.42 5.23 8.41
CA LEU A 120 -29.00 4.22 9.39
C LEU A 120 -27.52 3.86 9.25
N THR A 121 -26.80 4.50 8.34
CA THR A 121 -25.36 4.31 8.14
C THR A 121 -24.56 5.25 9.05
N TYR A 122 -23.54 4.70 9.71
CA TYR A 122 -22.63 5.45 10.57
C TYR A 122 -21.19 5.04 10.34
N ILE A 123 -20.49 5.82 9.52
CA ILE A 123 -19.10 5.60 9.13
C ILE A 123 -18.24 6.71 9.71
N TYR A 124 -17.15 6.37 10.41
CA TYR A 124 -16.25 7.37 10.98
C TYR A 124 -14.78 7.14 10.60
N PRO A 125 -14.34 7.63 9.42
CA PRO A 125 -13.02 7.32 8.85
C PRO A 125 -11.79 7.79 9.65
N GLY A 126 -12.00 8.59 10.69
CA GLY A 126 -10.93 9.15 11.51
C GLY A 126 -10.51 8.28 12.69
N LEU A 127 -11.16 7.14 12.93
CA LEU A 127 -10.81 6.19 13.97
C LEU A 127 -9.84 5.13 13.47
N GLY A 128 -8.97 4.68 14.37
CA GLY A 128 -8.02 3.62 14.10
C GLY A 128 -8.64 2.23 14.00
N SER A 129 -9.89 2.05 14.47
CA SER A 129 -10.62 0.79 14.29
C SER A 129 -12.14 0.95 14.50
N CYS A 130 -12.94 0.05 13.94
CA CYS A 130 -14.37 -0.11 14.17
C CYS A 130 -14.68 -0.58 15.61
N SER A 131 -13.79 -1.33 16.27
CA SER A 131 -13.91 -1.63 17.71
C SER A 131 -13.98 -0.35 18.56
N THR A 132 -13.20 0.68 18.23
CA THR A 132 -13.33 1.98 18.91
C THR A 132 -14.69 2.63 18.66
N LEU A 133 -15.19 2.53 17.43
CA LEU A 133 -16.51 3.07 17.06
C LEU A 133 -17.63 2.40 17.86
N VAL A 134 -17.62 1.06 17.90
CA VAL A 134 -18.60 0.28 18.66
C VAL A 134 -18.47 0.55 20.16
N TRP A 135 -17.26 0.60 20.71
CA TRP A 135 -17.05 0.95 22.12
C TRP A 135 -17.64 2.32 22.48
N LYS A 136 -17.42 3.33 21.62
CA LYS A 136 -18.03 4.65 21.78
C LYS A 136 -19.56 4.55 21.77
N LEU A 137 -20.13 3.82 20.81
CA LEU A 137 -21.58 3.64 20.70
C LEU A 137 -22.19 2.93 21.92
N LEU A 138 -21.52 1.89 22.44
CA LEU A 138 -21.92 1.21 23.68
C LEU A 138 -21.93 2.20 24.87
N ASN A 139 -20.87 2.99 25.01
CA ASN A 139 -20.75 4.00 26.07
C ASN A 139 -21.83 5.09 25.96
N ASP A 140 -22.16 5.54 24.75
CA ASP A 140 -23.21 6.53 24.51
C ASP A 140 -24.59 6.04 25.00
N GLU A 141 -24.85 4.74 24.93
CA GLU A 141 -26.05 4.08 25.47
C GLU A 141 -25.93 3.67 26.94
N GLY A 142 -24.78 3.91 27.58
CA GLY A 142 -24.53 3.50 28.96
C GLY A 142 -24.38 1.98 29.14
N TYR A 143 -24.11 1.24 28.06
CA TYR A 143 -23.81 -0.19 28.12
C TYR A 143 -22.42 -0.39 28.71
N LYS A 144 -22.34 -1.17 29.80
CA LYS A 144 -21.08 -1.48 30.45
C LYS A 144 -20.43 -2.69 29.79
N VAL A 145 -19.31 -2.48 29.11
CA VAL A 145 -18.52 -3.55 28.48
C VAL A 145 -18.12 -4.65 29.48
N THR A 146 -17.93 -4.30 30.75
CA THR A 146 -17.61 -5.25 31.84
C THR A 146 -18.74 -6.20 32.20
N ASP A 147 -19.97 -5.97 31.73
CA ASP A 147 -21.10 -6.87 31.97
C ASP A 147 -21.00 -8.18 31.17
N GLU A 148 -20.17 -8.21 30.11
CA GLU A 148 -19.90 -9.39 29.28
C GLU A 148 -18.43 -9.81 29.43
N GLU A 149 -18.20 -11.06 29.81
CA GLU A 149 -16.84 -11.57 29.96
C GLU A 149 -16.18 -11.67 28.58
N GLY A 150 -14.97 -11.13 28.46
CA GLY A 150 -14.21 -11.19 27.21
C GLY A 150 -14.51 -10.08 26.19
N LEU A 151 -15.64 -9.37 26.28
CA LEU A 151 -15.97 -8.30 25.32
C LEU A 151 -14.91 -7.18 25.30
N GLY A 152 -14.45 -6.74 26.47
CA GLY A 152 -13.37 -5.75 26.54
C GLY A 152 -12.05 -6.24 25.93
N THR A 153 -11.79 -7.56 26.02
CA THR A 153 -10.63 -8.19 25.37
C THR A 153 -10.80 -8.24 23.86
N ALA A 154 -12.01 -8.50 23.36
CA ALA A 154 -12.29 -8.53 21.92
C ALA A 154 -12.09 -7.15 21.29
N LEU A 155 -12.69 -6.11 21.88
CA LEU A 155 -12.57 -4.73 21.40
C LEU A 155 -11.13 -4.20 21.49
N TYR A 156 -10.41 -4.51 22.58
CA TYR A 156 -9.00 -4.13 22.71
C TYR A 156 -8.13 -4.81 21.66
N TYR A 157 -8.36 -6.10 21.39
CA TYR A 157 -7.59 -6.84 20.40
C TYR A 157 -7.87 -6.36 18.98
N GLY A 158 -9.12 -6.01 18.66
CA GLY A 158 -9.49 -5.37 17.40
C GLY A 158 -8.74 -4.05 17.18
N LEU A 159 -8.77 -3.15 18.16
CA LEU A 159 -7.99 -1.91 18.08
C LEU A 159 -6.49 -2.17 17.92
N TYR A 160 -5.93 -3.13 18.68
CA TYR A 160 -4.51 -3.47 18.62
C TYR A 160 -4.06 -3.91 17.22
N THR A 161 -4.85 -4.76 16.55
CA THR A 161 -4.48 -5.27 15.23
C THR A 161 -4.59 -4.19 14.16
N ASP A 162 -5.65 -3.39 14.22
CA ASP A 162 -6.01 -2.47 13.14
C ASP A 162 -5.15 -1.19 13.13
N THR A 163 -4.64 -0.82 14.30
CA THR A 163 -3.67 0.29 14.46
C THR A 163 -2.22 -0.15 14.34
N ASN A 164 -1.96 -1.29 13.68
CA ASN A 164 -0.62 -1.84 13.49
C ASN A 164 0.16 -1.93 14.83
N GLN A 165 -0.44 -2.61 15.81
CA GLN A 165 0.11 -2.78 17.16
C GLN A 165 0.32 -1.43 17.88
N PHE A 166 -0.64 -0.51 17.70
CA PHE A 166 -0.61 0.87 18.19
C PHE A 166 0.42 1.81 17.56
N SER A 167 1.15 1.37 16.53
CA SER A 167 2.08 2.25 15.80
C SER A 167 1.34 3.37 15.07
N GLU A 168 0.08 3.14 14.73
CA GLU A 168 -0.78 4.06 13.97
C GLU A 168 -1.93 4.62 14.83
N LEU A 169 -1.68 4.77 16.13
CA LEU A 169 -2.68 5.22 17.12
C LEU A 169 -2.73 6.75 17.24
N TYR A 170 -3.51 7.41 16.38
CA TYR A 170 -3.57 8.88 16.32
C TYR A 170 -4.76 9.48 17.08
N ASN A 171 -5.97 8.95 16.89
CA ASN A 171 -7.21 9.54 17.41
C ASN A 171 -7.26 9.48 18.95
N PRO A 172 -7.71 10.54 19.64
CA PRO A 172 -7.94 10.50 21.09
C PRO A 172 -8.88 9.38 21.54
N LEU A 173 -9.96 9.09 20.80
CA LEU A 173 -10.91 8.03 21.18
C LEU A 173 -10.29 6.64 21.17
N ASP A 174 -9.35 6.37 20.26
CA ASP A 174 -8.63 5.09 20.25
C ASP A 174 -7.71 4.97 21.48
N LYS A 175 -7.10 6.08 21.89
CA LYS A 175 -6.28 6.14 23.11
C LYS A 175 -7.15 5.94 24.36
N ASP A 176 -8.34 6.53 24.38
CA ASP A 176 -9.31 6.36 25.45
C ASP A 176 -9.77 4.90 25.57
N LEU A 177 -10.03 4.21 24.45
CA LEU A 177 -10.32 2.77 24.48
C LEU A 177 -9.13 1.99 25.03
N ARG A 178 -7.92 2.20 24.47
CA ARG A 178 -6.70 1.51 24.90
C ARG A 178 -6.45 1.64 26.40
N ASP A 179 -6.64 2.84 26.95
CA ASP A 179 -6.30 3.15 28.34
C ASP A 179 -7.45 2.86 29.32
N GLY A 180 -8.70 2.88 28.84
CA GLY A 180 -9.90 2.83 29.68
C GLY A 180 -10.64 1.49 29.70
N ILE A 181 -10.42 0.61 28.72
CA ILE A 181 -11.13 -0.67 28.64
C ILE A 181 -10.49 -1.71 29.56
N GLU A 182 -11.31 -2.47 30.30
CA GLU A 182 -10.82 -3.63 31.04
C GLU A 182 -10.68 -4.83 30.09
N TYR A 183 -9.50 -5.45 30.07
CA TYR A 183 -9.21 -6.59 29.21
C TYR A 183 -8.29 -7.62 29.90
N ASN A 184 -8.29 -8.84 29.37
CA ASN A 184 -7.40 -9.90 29.84
C ASN A 184 -6.05 -9.85 29.11
N ASN A 185 -5.04 -9.28 29.77
CA ASN A 185 -3.70 -9.14 29.20
C ASN A 185 -3.03 -10.48 28.81
N SER A 186 -3.34 -11.57 29.50
CA SER A 186 -2.82 -12.90 29.16
C SER A 186 -3.38 -13.40 27.84
N LEU A 187 -4.67 -13.15 27.57
CA LEU A 187 -5.30 -13.48 26.28
C LEU A 187 -4.77 -12.61 25.14
N ILE A 188 -4.63 -11.29 25.34
CA ILE A 188 -3.99 -10.42 24.34
C ILE A 188 -2.57 -10.92 24.04
N THR A 189 -1.80 -11.28 25.06
CA THR A 189 -0.45 -11.83 24.90
C THR A 189 -0.47 -13.15 24.13
N LEU A 190 -1.45 -14.01 24.36
CA LEU A 190 -1.62 -15.25 23.62
C LEU A 190 -1.95 -14.99 22.15
N PHE A 191 -2.96 -14.16 21.87
CA PHE A 191 -3.43 -13.91 20.51
C PHE A 191 -2.35 -13.26 19.65
N LYS A 192 -1.68 -12.21 20.16
CA LYS A 192 -0.63 -11.49 19.41
C LYS A 192 0.58 -12.35 19.05
N ASN A 193 0.81 -13.45 19.77
CA ASN A 193 1.93 -14.37 19.52
C ASN A 193 1.51 -15.66 18.78
N SER A 194 0.23 -15.82 18.45
CA SER A 194 -0.30 -17.05 17.85
C SER A 194 -0.61 -16.88 16.36
N ASN A 195 0.31 -16.26 15.61
CA ASN A 195 0.12 -15.95 14.18
C ASN A 195 0.52 -17.09 13.23
N ILE A 196 1.23 -18.11 13.70
CA ILE A 196 1.81 -19.18 12.89
C ILE A 196 1.39 -20.54 13.45
N THR A 197 0.93 -21.46 12.60
CA THR A 197 0.63 -22.85 12.98
C THR A 197 1.90 -23.70 13.07
N LEU A 198 1.83 -24.85 13.75
CA LEU A 198 2.95 -25.81 13.78
C LEU A 198 3.36 -26.28 12.37
N SER A 199 2.40 -26.48 11.47
CA SER A 199 2.68 -26.87 10.08
C SER A 199 3.40 -25.75 9.32
N GLU A 200 2.99 -24.49 9.50
CA GLU A 200 3.67 -23.36 8.86
C GLU A 200 5.07 -23.12 9.43
N LEU A 201 5.28 -23.35 10.73
CA LEU A 201 6.60 -23.35 11.35
C LEU A 201 7.51 -24.40 10.70
N GLU A 202 7.01 -25.63 10.50
CA GLU A 202 7.75 -26.69 9.83
C GLU A 202 8.07 -26.32 8.37
N ILE A 203 7.10 -25.77 7.62
CA ILE A 203 7.30 -25.29 6.25
C ILE A 203 8.40 -24.23 6.19
N ALA A 204 8.35 -23.24 7.09
CA ALA A 204 9.35 -22.17 7.17
C ALA A 204 10.74 -22.74 7.52
N GLY A 205 10.82 -23.63 8.50
CA GLY A 205 12.08 -24.27 8.89
C GLY A 205 12.72 -25.07 7.75
N ILE A 206 11.92 -25.88 7.02
CA ILE A 206 12.41 -26.65 5.88
C ILE A 206 12.88 -25.74 4.74
N ALA A 207 12.14 -24.66 4.46
CA ALA A 207 12.50 -23.68 3.43
C ALA A 207 13.85 -23.01 3.77
N MET A 208 14.05 -22.58 5.01
CA MET A 208 15.27 -21.91 5.46
C MET A 208 16.52 -22.82 5.40
N LEU A 209 16.36 -24.14 5.61
CA LEU A 209 17.46 -25.10 5.47
C LEU A 209 17.96 -25.27 4.03
N ARG A 210 17.16 -24.89 3.02
CA ARG A 210 17.43 -25.08 1.59
C ARG A 210 17.66 -23.74 0.88
N CYS A 211 18.41 -22.85 1.50
CA CYS A 211 18.70 -21.54 0.93
C CYS A 211 19.65 -21.66 -0.27
N GLY A 212 19.16 -21.33 -1.47
CA GLY A 212 19.99 -21.11 -2.64
C GLY A 212 20.54 -19.69 -2.62
N PHE A 213 21.80 -19.52 -2.23
CA PHE A 213 22.48 -18.22 -2.16
C PHE A 213 23.38 -18.01 -3.38
N ASN A 214 23.37 -16.77 -3.90
CA ASN A 214 24.28 -16.32 -4.94
C ASN A 214 25.27 -15.33 -4.34
N ASP A 215 26.55 -15.72 -4.26
CA ASP A 215 27.63 -14.92 -3.66
C ASP A 215 27.97 -13.66 -4.49
N GLU A 216 27.79 -13.70 -5.81
CA GLU A 216 28.19 -12.61 -6.72
C GLU A 216 27.29 -11.38 -6.61
N HIS A 217 25.99 -11.61 -6.43
CA HIS A 217 24.96 -10.58 -6.36
C HIS A 217 24.24 -10.53 -5.01
N GLU A 218 24.71 -11.30 -4.03
CA GLU A 218 24.23 -11.29 -2.64
C GLU A 218 22.70 -11.48 -2.52
N PHE A 219 22.11 -12.37 -3.34
CA PHE A 219 20.69 -12.69 -3.28
C PHE A 219 20.41 -14.14 -2.90
N ALA A 220 19.21 -14.39 -2.38
CA ALA A 220 18.72 -15.74 -2.10
C ALA A 220 17.43 -16.08 -2.88
N VAL A 221 17.36 -17.31 -3.39
CA VAL A 221 16.14 -17.89 -3.97
C VAL A 221 15.78 -19.13 -3.18
N ILE A 222 14.57 -19.15 -2.60
CA ILE A 222 14.10 -20.26 -1.76
C ILE A 222 12.75 -20.76 -2.25
N LYS A 223 12.65 -22.07 -2.46
CA LYS A 223 11.39 -22.76 -2.67
C LYS A 223 10.82 -23.26 -1.35
N SER A 224 9.63 -22.79 -0.97
CA SER A 224 8.85 -23.35 0.14
C SER A 224 7.84 -24.39 -0.36
N GLN A 225 7.30 -25.17 0.58
CA GLN A 225 6.06 -25.90 0.34
C GLN A 225 4.87 -24.92 0.24
N PRO A 226 3.74 -25.32 -0.36
CA PRO A 226 2.53 -24.50 -0.39
C PRO A 226 2.10 -24.08 1.02
N CYS A 227 1.91 -22.78 1.23
CA CYS A 227 1.56 -22.19 2.51
C CYS A 227 0.72 -20.91 2.32
N ASP A 228 0.26 -20.35 3.43
CA ASP A 228 -0.29 -19.00 3.43
C ASP A 228 0.78 -17.99 2.93
N PRO A 229 0.45 -17.03 2.05
CA PRO A 229 1.40 -16.03 1.56
C PRO A 229 2.14 -15.26 2.66
N ASN A 230 1.55 -15.09 3.85
CA ASN A 230 2.22 -14.45 4.99
C ASN A 230 3.47 -15.23 5.43
N ILE A 231 3.49 -16.56 5.25
CA ILE A 231 4.65 -17.39 5.57
C ILE A 231 5.79 -17.16 4.56
N LEU A 232 5.48 -16.93 3.29
CA LEU A 232 6.51 -16.48 2.32
C LEU A 232 7.14 -15.17 2.79
N GLY A 233 6.31 -14.23 3.25
CA GLY A 233 6.74 -12.96 3.82
C GLY A 233 7.63 -13.14 5.05
N LEU A 234 7.22 -13.99 5.99
CA LEU A 234 7.98 -14.32 7.20
C LEU A 234 9.37 -14.88 6.87
N ILE A 235 9.44 -15.85 5.95
CA ILE A 235 10.71 -16.44 5.52
C ILE A 235 11.57 -15.35 4.89
N SER A 236 10.99 -14.53 4.00
CA SER A 236 11.73 -13.48 3.30
C SER A 236 12.29 -12.41 4.26
N ASP A 237 11.49 -11.99 5.24
CA ASP A 237 11.88 -11.01 6.26
C ASP A 237 13.01 -11.55 7.15
N PHE A 238 13.01 -12.85 7.45
CA PHE A 238 14.12 -13.48 8.17
C PHE A 238 15.39 -13.54 7.32
N LEU A 239 15.29 -13.88 6.03
CA LEU A 239 16.45 -13.94 5.13
C LEU A 239 17.16 -12.60 5.00
N LEU A 240 16.43 -11.48 4.97
CA LEU A 240 17.06 -10.14 4.92
C LEU A 240 17.84 -9.78 6.20
N GLN A 241 17.66 -10.50 7.30
CA GLN A 241 18.47 -10.31 8.51
C GLN A 241 19.82 -11.03 8.45
N VAL A 242 20.04 -11.86 7.42
CA VAL A 242 21.34 -12.47 7.14
C VAL A 242 22.22 -11.39 6.49
N ASP A 243 23.40 -11.15 7.07
CA ASP A 243 24.30 -10.05 6.71
C ASP A 243 24.67 -10.01 5.22
N GLN A 244 24.80 -11.18 4.59
CA GLN A 244 25.14 -11.34 3.17
C GLN A 244 23.94 -11.32 2.21
N ILE A 245 22.69 -11.34 2.67
CA ILE A 245 21.52 -11.37 1.78
C ILE A 245 20.94 -9.97 1.65
N LYS A 246 21.11 -9.33 0.49
CA LYS A 246 20.58 -7.98 0.18
C LYS A 246 19.20 -8.00 -0.45
N CYS A 247 18.86 -9.10 -1.11
CA CYS A 247 17.58 -9.32 -1.76
C CYS A 247 17.22 -10.80 -1.73
N CYS A 248 15.93 -11.14 -1.61
CA CYS A 248 15.50 -12.52 -1.70
C CYS A 248 14.17 -12.70 -2.42
N VAL A 249 14.02 -13.89 -3.01
CA VAL A 249 12.77 -14.38 -3.60
C VAL A 249 12.42 -15.69 -2.91
N VAL A 250 11.30 -15.70 -2.19
CA VAL A 250 10.74 -16.92 -1.61
C VAL A 250 9.46 -17.25 -2.34
N TYR A 251 9.32 -18.47 -2.83
CA TYR A 251 8.16 -18.86 -3.63
C TYR A 251 7.71 -20.30 -3.34
N TYR A 252 6.45 -20.59 -3.62
CA TYR A 252 5.98 -21.96 -3.76
C TYR A 252 5.25 -22.16 -5.08
N GLU A 253 5.08 -23.43 -5.44
CA GLU A 253 4.32 -23.85 -6.61
C GLU A 253 3.03 -24.55 -6.17
N ASN A 254 1.90 -24.20 -6.78
CA ASN A 254 0.63 -24.88 -6.62
C ASN A 254 0.04 -25.31 -7.98
N ALA A 255 -1.25 -25.66 -8.01
CA ALA A 255 -1.94 -26.05 -9.25
C ALA A 255 -2.03 -24.88 -10.25
N ASP A 256 -2.26 -23.67 -9.76
CA ASP A 256 -2.51 -22.48 -10.57
C ASP A 256 -1.22 -21.84 -11.08
N GLY A 257 -0.12 -21.97 -10.33
CA GLY A 257 1.10 -21.24 -10.64
C GLY A 257 2.14 -21.19 -9.53
N TYR A 258 2.94 -20.14 -9.57
CA TYR A 258 3.94 -19.82 -8.55
C TYR A 258 3.52 -18.56 -7.81
N LYS A 259 3.40 -18.64 -6.49
CA LYS A 259 3.25 -17.46 -5.62
C LYS A 259 4.62 -17.12 -5.05
N LEU A 260 4.97 -15.84 -5.09
CA LEU A 260 6.29 -15.37 -4.66
C LEU A 260 6.18 -14.13 -3.76
N SER A 261 7.14 -14.03 -2.84
CA SER A 261 7.43 -12.88 -2.01
C SER A 261 8.83 -12.40 -2.38
N VAL A 262 8.96 -11.09 -2.59
CA VAL A 262 10.25 -10.44 -2.84
C VAL A 262 10.53 -9.48 -1.70
N ARG A 263 11.78 -9.49 -1.23
CA ARG A 263 12.27 -8.52 -0.26
C ARG A 263 13.61 -7.96 -0.70
N SER A 264 13.83 -6.67 -0.45
CA SER A 264 15.14 -6.04 -0.56
C SER A 264 15.40 -5.09 0.60
N CYS A 265 16.65 -5.04 1.05
CA CYS A 265 17.13 -4.09 2.07
C CYS A 265 18.17 -3.10 1.52
N ILE A 266 18.35 -3.03 0.20
CA ILE A 266 19.27 -2.10 -0.45
C ILE A 266 18.51 -1.23 -1.45
N ARG A 267 18.95 0.02 -1.58
CA ARG A 267 18.29 1.02 -2.44
C ARG A 267 18.48 0.75 -3.95
N GLU A 268 19.45 -0.06 -4.32
CA GLU A 268 19.71 -0.36 -5.73
C GLU A 268 18.63 -1.29 -6.33
N ILE A 269 17.83 -1.94 -5.46
CA ILE A 269 16.83 -2.94 -5.84
C ILE A 269 15.48 -2.56 -5.25
N ASN A 270 14.54 -2.17 -6.11
CA ASN A 270 13.15 -2.00 -5.71
C ASN A 270 12.46 -3.37 -5.79
N ALA A 271 11.96 -3.88 -4.66
CA ALA A 271 11.30 -5.18 -4.60
C ALA A 271 10.07 -5.28 -5.51
N GLY A 272 9.30 -4.18 -5.65
CA GLY A 272 8.16 -4.10 -6.57
C GLY A 272 8.58 -4.19 -8.03
N GLU A 273 9.63 -3.47 -8.41
CA GLU A 273 10.23 -3.54 -9.75
C GLU A 273 10.74 -4.95 -10.05
N LEU A 274 11.46 -5.56 -9.10
CA LEU A 274 11.96 -6.91 -9.25
C LEU A 274 10.82 -7.92 -9.36
N ALA A 275 9.76 -7.81 -8.56
CA ALA A 275 8.58 -8.68 -8.68
C ALA A 275 7.91 -8.55 -10.05
N ALA A 276 7.79 -7.33 -10.60
CA ALA A 276 7.30 -7.12 -11.96
C ALA A 276 8.22 -7.78 -13.00
N TYR A 277 9.54 -7.61 -12.88
CA TYR A 277 10.53 -8.20 -13.77
C TYR A 277 10.50 -9.75 -13.76
N LEU A 278 10.35 -10.35 -12.58
CA LEU A 278 10.26 -11.80 -12.39
C LEU A 278 8.97 -12.41 -12.97
N THR A 279 7.91 -11.60 -13.13
CA THR A 279 6.58 -12.05 -13.58
C THR A 279 6.23 -11.62 -15.00
N GLU A 280 7.13 -10.89 -15.67
CA GLU A 280 6.94 -10.30 -16.99
C GLU A 280 6.40 -11.30 -18.04
N ASP A 281 5.29 -10.92 -18.69
CA ASP A 281 4.49 -11.67 -19.68
C ASP A 281 3.78 -12.95 -19.20
N ILE A 282 4.05 -13.41 -17.97
CA ILE A 282 3.57 -14.72 -17.48
C ILE A 282 2.80 -14.63 -16.17
N GLY A 283 2.62 -13.43 -15.64
CA GLY A 283 2.09 -13.21 -14.31
C GLY A 283 1.84 -11.74 -14.00
N SER A 284 1.68 -11.46 -12.71
CA SER A 284 1.55 -10.12 -12.16
C SER A 284 2.41 -10.04 -10.91
N GLY A 285 3.21 -8.98 -10.79
CA GLY A 285 4.09 -8.73 -9.66
C GLY A 285 4.18 -7.24 -9.38
N GLY A 286 4.32 -6.88 -8.11
CA GLY A 286 4.36 -5.51 -7.68
C GLY A 286 4.37 -5.39 -6.15
N GLY A 287 4.50 -4.17 -5.67
CA GLY A 287 4.52 -3.89 -4.24
C GLY A 287 5.32 -2.62 -3.93
N HIS A 288 5.84 -2.56 -2.72
CA HIS A 288 6.63 -1.46 -2.24
C HIS A 288 8.12 -1.69 -2.50
N TYR A 289 8.91 -0.67 -2.19
CA TYR A 289 10.34 -0.64 -2.41
C TYR A 289 11.10 -1.76 -1.69
N GLU A 290 10.73 -2.05 -0.43
CA GLU A 290 11.39 -3.11 0.36
C GLU A 290 10.65 -4.45 0.29
N LYS A 291 9.33 -4.43 0.02
CA LYS A 291 8.46 -5.61 0.11
C LYS A 291 7.48 -5.67 -1.03
N ALA A 292 7.51 -6.78 -1.76
CA ALA A 292 6.61 -7.04 -2.87
C ALA A 292 6.17 -8.49 -2.93
N GLY A 293 5.20 -8.76 -3.80
CA GLY A 293 4.71 -10.10 -4.07
C GLY A 293 4.37 -10.26 -5.54
N GLY A 294 4.09 -11.50 -5.94
CA GLY A 294 3.67 -11.78 -7.30
C GLY A 294 3.09 -13.16 -7.48
N PHE A 295 2.51 -13.35 -8.65
CA PHE A 295 1.98 -14.62 -9.11
C PHE A 295 2.37 -14.87 -10.57
N ILE A 296 2.87 -16.06 -10.87
CA ILE A 296 3.17 -16.53 -12.22
C ILE A 296 2.17 -17.63 -12.57
N SER A 297 1.43 -17.49 -13.66
CA SER A 297 0.50 -18.52 -14.15
C SER A 297 1.25 -19.75 -14.64
N LYS A 298 0.85 -20.94 -14.18
CA LYS A 298 1.44 -22.21 -14.61
C LYS A 298 1.32 -22.43 -16.12
N ASN A 299 0.20 -22.01 -16.70
CA ASN A 299 -0.08 -22.18 -18.13
C ASN A 299 0.81 -21.27 -18.98
N LEU A 300 0.97 -20.00 -18.59
CA LEU A 300 1.83 -19.06 -19.30
C LEU A 300 3.31 -19.43 -19.14
N PHE A 301 3.71 -19.82 -17.92
CA PHE A 301 5.06 -20.30 -17.62
C PHE A 301 5.45 -21.47 -18.52
N LYS A 302 4.62 -22.53 -18.58
CA LYS A 302 4.89 -23.71 -19.43
C LYS A 302 4.96 -23.39 -20.91
N ARG A 303 4.16 -22.43 -21.39
CA ARG A 303 4.17 -22.02 -22.81
C ARG A 303 5.46 -21.29 -23.19
N LYS A 304 5.99 -20.46 -22.29
CA LYS A 304 7.17 -19.61 -22.55
C LYS A 304 8.49 -20.29 -22.19
N PHE A 305 8.52 -21.07 -21.11
CA PHE A 305 9.71 -21.69 -20.51
C PHE A 305 9.55 -23.20 -20.40
N ASP A 306 9.40 -23.87 -21.55
CA ASP A 306 9.23 -25.32 -21.59
C ASP A 306 10.43 -26.03 -20.92
N CYS A 307 10.13 -27.04 -20.11
CA CYS A 307 11.12 -27.87 -19.39
C CYS A 307 12.04 -27.16 -18.37
N ILE A 308 11.81 -25.89 -18.01
CA ILE A 308 12.59 -25.21 -16.95
C ILE A 308 11.94 -25.42 -15.58
N HIS A 309 12.73 -25.87 -14.59
CA HIS A 309 12.29 -25.92 -13.20
C HIS A 309 12.20 -24.52 -12.59
N GLY A 310 11.18 -24.25 -11.77
CA GLY A 310 10.98 -22.93 -11.16
C GLY A 310 12.21 -22.37 -10.45
N GLU A 311 13.02 -23.21 -9.80
CA GLU A 311 14.24 -22.77 -9.11
C GLU A 311 15.30 -22.25 -10.08
N ALA A 312 15.50 -22.96 -11.20
CA ALA A 312 16.38 -22.51 -12.26
C ALA A 312 15.86 -21.23 -12.92
N TYR A 313 14.54 -21.13 -13.13
CA TYR A 313 13.93 -19.91 -13.65
C TYR A 313 14.21 -18.70 -12.75
N PHE A 314 13.89 -18.79 -11.45
CA PHE A 314 14.09 -17.67 -10.54
C PHE A 314 15.57 -17.30 -10.39
N ASN A 315 16.47 -18.28 -10.28
CA ASN A 315 17.90 -17.98 -10.25
C ASN A 315 18.40 -17.29 -11.53
N ASN A 316 18.03 -17.81 -12.70
CA ASN A 316 18.43 -17.20 -13.98
C ASN A 316 17.87 -15.79 -14.12
N ARG A 317 16.58 -15.61 -13.81
CA ARG A 317 15.90 -14.32 -13.93
C ARG A 317 16.42 -13.29 -12.93
N MET A 318 16.80 -13.71 -11.72
CA MET A 318 17.52 -12.87 -10.76
C MET A 318 18.86 -12.43 -11.33
N ASN A 319 19.70 -13.35 -11.82
CA ASN A 319 20.97 -12.97 -12.44
C ASN A 319 20.77 -12.01 -13.62
N GLU A 320 19.82 -12.28 -14.52
CA GLU A 320 19.47 -11.39 -15.62
C GLU A 320 19.08 -10.00 -15.13
N TYR A 321 18.29 -9.89 -14.06
CA TYR A 321 17.90 -8.62 -13.47
C TYR A 321 19.11 -7.78 -13.05
N PHE A 322 20.07 -8.37 -12.32
CA PHE A 322 21.30 -7.68 -11.92
C PHE A 322 22.13 -7.21 -13.13
N HIS A 323 22.12 -7.99 -14.22
CA HIS A 323 22.79 -7.63 -15.45
C HIS A 323 22.01 -6.67 -16.34
N SER A 324 20.73 -6.41 -16.07
CA SER A 324 19.85 -5.60 -16.92
C SER A 324 19.95 -4.11 -16.68
N TYR A 325 20.51 -3.69 -15.55
CA TYR A 325 20.60 -2.29 -15.16
C TYR A 325 22.04 -1.83 -14.95
N ASP A 326 22.35 -0.64 -15.44
CA ASP A 326 23.53 0.11 -14.99
C ASP A 326 23.11 1.07 -13.89
N ILE A 327 23.92 1.17 -12.82
CA ILE A 327 23.62 2.05 -11.68
C ILE A 327 24.54 3.26 -11.75
N ILE A 328 23.93 4.45 -11.74
CA ILE A 328 24.62 5.73 -11.78
C ILE A 328 24.35 6.47 -10.47
N TYR A 329 25.41 6.78 -9.73
CA TYR A 329 25.37 7.72 -8.63
C TYR A 329 25.82 9.08 -9.15
N ALA A 330 24.87 9.99 -9.40
CA ALA A 330 25.12 11.25 -10.09
C ALA A 330 26.24 12.09 -9.43
N LYS A 331 26.38 11.99 -8.10
CA LYS A 331 27.42 12.68 -7.31
C LYS A 331 28.84 12.26 -7.67
N ASP A 332 29.05 11.00 -8.03
CA ASP A 332 30.39 10.42 -8.28
C ASP A 332 30.54 9.99 -9.76
N TYR A 333 29.57 10.34 -10.60
CA TYR A 333 29.51 9.93 -12.01
C TYR A 333 30.22 10.94 -12.91
N GLU A 334 31.21 10.45 -13.67
CA GLU A 334 31.85 11.21 -14.74
C GLU A 334 31.19 10.86 -16.07
N ALA A 335 30.33 11.77 -16.55
CA ALA A 335 29.65 11.58 -17.82
C ALA A 335 30.62 11.66 -19.01
N ASP A 336 30.57 10.67 -19.89
CA ASP A 336 31.25 10.71 -21.19
C ASP A 336 30.48 11.61 -22.17
N ILE A 337 30.67 12.92 -21.99
CA ILE A 337 30.01 13.98 -22.76
C ILE A 337 30.40 13.91 -24.25
N ALA A 338 31.55 13.35 -24.60
CA ALA A 338 31.99 13.25 -25.99
C ALA A 338 31.06 12.36 -26.83
N ASN A 339 30.40 11.39 -26.19
CA ASN A 339 29.40 10.52 -26.79
C ASN A 339 27.96 11.02 -26.61
N MET A 340 27.77 12.27 -26.19
CA MET A 340 26.47 12.90 -26.02
C MET A 340 26.28 14.07 -26.99
N LYS A 341 25.03 14.29 -27.39
CA LYS A 341 24.65 15.46 -28.19
C LYS A 341 24.16 16.57 -27.27
N MET A 342 24.32 17.82 -27.72
CA MET A 342 23.84 18.98 -26.96
C MET A 342 22.42 19.34 -27.37
N TYR A 343 21.58 19.57 -26.36
CA TYR A 343 20.19 19.97 -26.53
C TYR A 343 19.88 21.21 -25.69
N LYS A 344 18.88 21.98 -26.12
CA LYS A 344 18.30 23.07 -25.34
C LYS A 344 16.84 22.77 -25.05
N LYS A 345 16.38 23.19 -23.87
CA LYS A 345 14.98 23.02 -23.50
C LYS A 345 14.10 23.95 -24.34
N LYS A 346 13.06 23.39 -24.98
CA LYS A 346 12.07 24.17 -25.72
C LYS A 346 11.32 25.10 -24.78
N LYS A 347 10.88 26.25 -25.30
CA LYS A 347 10.06 27.21 -24.54
C LYS A 347 8.61 26.72 -24.51
N LEU A 348 8.34 25.72 -23.69
CA LEU A 348 6.99 25.22 -23.40
C LEU A 348 6.59 25.63 -21.97
N PRO A 349 5.33 26.09 -21.77
CA PRO A 349 4.85 26.44 -20.44
C PRO A 349 4.76 25.19 -19.55
N LEU A 350 5.20 25.32 -18.30
CA LEU A 350 5.15 24.29 -17.28
C LEU A 350 4.44 24.82 -16.03
N GLY A 351 3.90 23.92 -15.22
CA GLY A 351 3.35 24.26 -13.91
C GLY A 351 4.43 24.28 -12.82
N TYR A 352 4.25 25.08 -11.79
CA TYR A 352 5.01 24.97 -10.55
C TYR A 352 4.19 25.42 -9.33
N VAL A 353 4.54 24.91 -8.16
CA VAL A 353 3.91 25.23 -6.88
C VAL A 353 5.00 25.52 -5.84
N ASN A 354 4.93 26.67 -5.19
CA ASN A 354 5.77 26.99 -4.04
C ASN A 354 5.12 26.37 -2.78
N THR A 355 5.72 25.33 -2.22
CA THR A 355 5.07 24.56 -1.14
C THR A 355 4.86 25.37 0.13
N TRP A 356 5.76 26.30 0.45
CA TRP A 356 5.66 27.17 1.62
C TRP A 356 4.56 28.25 1.50
N GLU A 357 3.98 28.46 0.32
CA GLU A 357 2.85 29.39 0.13
C GLU A 357 1.50 28.73 0.48
N ILE A 358 1.47 27.40 0.55
CA ILE A 358 0.25 26.61 0.78
C ILE A 358 0.23 25.89 2.12
N LEU A 359 1.39 25.52 2.65
CA LEU A 359 1.52 24.76 3.89
C LEU A 359 2.62 25.36 4.78
N PRO A 360 2.51 25.24 6.12
CA PRO A 360 3.57 25.70 7.02
C PRO A 360 4.89 24.96 6.79
N ILE A 361 5.99 25.69 6.91
CA ILE A 361 7.35 25.12 6.86
C ILE A 361 7.50 24.06 7.96
N GLY A 362 8.20 22.97 7.64
CA GLY A 362 8.39 21.81 8.51
C GLY A 362 7.27 20.78 8.44
N THR A 363 6.21 21.02 7.67
CA THR A 363 5.11 20.06 7.51
C THR A 363 5.57 18.85 6.68
N PRO A 364 5.48 17.62 7.19
CA PRO A 364 5.73 16.41 6.39
C PRO A 364 4.56 16.18 5.43
N ILE A 365 4.88 16.05 4.15
CA ILE A 365 3.92 15.85 3.06
C ILE A 365 4.29 14.64 2.20
N MET A 366 3.28 14.06 1.56
CA MET A 366 3.42 13.09 0.48
C MET A 366 2.77 13.69 -0.76
N VAL A 367 3.55 13.88 -1.82
CA VAL A 367 3.04 14.28 -3.13
C VAL A 367 2.73 13.01 -3.91
N ARG A 368 1.46 12.76 -4.17
CA ARG A 368 1.00 11.62 -4.96
C ARG A 368 0.97 11.97 -6.43
N THR A 369 1.64 11.16 -7.22
CA THR A 369 1.86 11.34 -8.66
C THR A 369 1.49 10.05 -9.40
N LEU A 370 1.47 10.08 -10.73
CA LEU A 370 1.25 8.86 -11.52
C LEU A 370 2.44 7.90 -11.37
N GLU A 371 3.63 8.46 -11.19
CA GLU A 371 4.92 7.77 -11.08
C GLU A 371 5.18 7.21 -9.67
N GLY A 372 4.35 7.60 -8.69
CA GLY A 372 4.41 7.14 -7.30
C GLY A 372 4.35 8.25 -6.26
N ASP A 373 4.44 7.86 -4.99
CA ASP A 373 4.39 8.78 -3.86
C ASP A 373 5.80 9.35 -3.56
N ILE A 374 5.90 10.68 -3.51
CA ILE A 374 7.13 11.43 -3.17
C ILE A 374 6.97 12.03 -1.78
N ASP A 375 7.79 11.57 -0.82
CA ASP A 375 7.77 12.07 0.54
C ASP A 375 8.73 13.25 0.71
N LEU A 376 8.21 14.37 1.20
CA LEU A 376 8.94 15.62 1.34
C LEU A 376 8.60 16.29 2.68
N VAL A 377 9.41 17.28 3.06
CA VAL A 377 9.10 18.22 4.13
C VAL A 377 9.01 19.61 3.50
N VAL A 378 7.98 20.38 3.86
CA VAL A 378 7.81 21.75 3.33
C VAL A 378 8.97 22.61 3.82
N GLU A 379 9.71 23.21 2.89
CA GLU A 379 10.87 24.07 3.13
C GLU A 379 10.71 25.38 2.35
N GLU A 380 11.35 26.47 2.81
CA GLU A 380 11.24 27.81 2.21
C GLU A 380 11.71 27.91 0.76
N ASP A 381 12.48 26.93 0.29
CA ASP A 381 13.03 26.88 -1.06
C ASP A 381 12.50 25.69 -1.88
N LEU A 382 11.53 24.93 -1.37
CA LEU A 382 10.97 23.75 -2.03
C LEU A 382 9.88 24.12 -3.05
N VAL A 383 10.22 24.00 -4.33
CA VAL A 383 9.32 24.22 -5.47
C VAL A 383 8.95 22.87 -6.08
N ILE A 384 7.66 22.58 -6.22
CA ILE A 384 7.19 21.41 -6.96
C ILE A 384 6.94 21.82 -8.41
N MET A 385 7.57 21.14 -9.36
CA MET A 385 7.38 21.32 -10.80
C MET A 385 6.31 20.35 -11.31
N ILE A 386 5.50 20.81 -12.27
CA ILE A 386 4.55 19.99 -13.02
C ILE A 386 4.93 20.08 -14.50
N GLY A 387 5.35 18.95 -15.05
CA GLY A 387 5.83 18.85 -16.43
C GLY A 387 4.72 18.78 -17.48
N ILE A 388 5.12 18.58 -18.74
CA ILE A 388 4.18 18.60 -19.88
C ILE A 388 3.36 17.31 -20.00
N MET A 389 3.81 16.22 -19.40
CA MET A 389 3.06 14.98 -19.25
C MET A 389 2.49 14.87 -17.83
N GLY A 390 2.32 15.98 -17.13
CA GLY A 390 1.85 15.97 -15.74
C GLY A 390 2.81 15.33 -14.75
N GLU A 391 4.04 15.01 -15.16
CA GLU A 391 5.05 14.43 -14.30
C GLU A 391 5.44 15.43 -13.20
N VAL A 392 5.55 14.96 -11.95
CA VAL A 392 5.73 15.85 -10.79
C VAL A 392 7.10 15.67 -10.12
N TYR A 393 7.78 16.82 -10.03
CA TYR A 393 9.16 17.06 -9.66
C TYR A 393 9.52 17.93 -8.44
N PRO A 394 10.24 17.51 -7.39
CA PRO A 394 10.81 18.50 -6.47
C PRO A 394 11.95 19.29 -7.14
N ASN A 395 12.05 20.58 -6.82
CA ASN A 395 13.09 21.51 -7.27
C ASN A 395 13.41 22.53 -6.18
N ARG A 396 14.57 23.18 -6.28
CA ARG A 396 15.01 24.24 -5.35
C ARG A 396 14.84 25.61 -5.95
N LEU A 397 14.42 26.59 -5.17
CA LEU A 397 14.10 27.94 -5.62
C LEU A 397 15.24 28.59 -6.42
N ASP A 398 16.49 28.41 -6.02
CA ASP A 398 17.65 28.95 -6.75
C ASP A 398 17.85 28.26 -8.11
N LYS A 399 17.70 26.93 -8.18
CA LYS A 399 17.76 26.18 -9.44
C LYS A 399 16.59 26.55 -10.35
N PHE A 400 15.40 26.74 -9.78
CA PHE A 400 14.21 27.22 -10.48
C PHE A 400 14.45 28.59 -11.12
N LYS A 401 14.87 29.59 -10.34
CA LYS A 401 15.12 30.97 -10.83
C LYS A 401 16.18 31.04 -11.93
N ARG A 402 17.18 30.15 -11.92
CA ARG A 402 18.20 30.06 -12.99
C ARG A 402 17.67 29.45 -14.28
N SER A 403 16.69 28.53 -14.16
CA SER A 403 16.26 27.68 -15.27
C SER A 403 14.93 28.12 -15.90
N TYR A 404 14.12 28.88 -15.16
CA TYR A 404 12.75 29.24 -15.53
C TYR A 404 12.44 30.71 -15.24
N THR A 405 11.54 31.27 -16.03
CA THR A 405 10.95 32.59 -15.84
C THR A 405 9.47 32.39 -15.52
N GLN A 406 8.97 33.07 -14.49
CA GLN A 406 7.54 33.03 -14.14
C GLN A 406 6.72 33.76 -15.21
N ILE A 407 5.58 33.18 -15.56
CA ILE A 407 4.61 33.81 -16.46
C ILE A 407 3.37 34.13 -15.64
N ASP A 408 2.88 35.35 -15.80
CA ASP A 408 1.56 35.74 -15.30
C ASP A 408 0.48 35.16 -16.23
N ALA A 409 0.13 33.89 -15.98
CA ALA A 409 -0.91 33.15 -16.67
C ALA A 409 -1.57 32.16 -15.72
N GLU A 410 -2.86 31.90 -15.90
CA GLU A 410 -3.56 30.83 -15.17
C GLU A 410 -3.08 29.48 -15.68
N TYR A 411 -2.76 28.58 -14.74
CA TYR A 411 -2.42 27.20 -15.07
C TYR A 411 -3.69 26.42 -15.39
N SER A 412 -3.73 25.79 -16.57
CA SER A 412 -4.87 24.98 -17.00
C SER A 412 -4.39 23.56 -17.33
N TYR A 413 -4.64 22.64 -16.39
CA TYR A 413 -4.17 21.25 -16.43
C TYR A 413 -4.57 20.53 -17.73
N ASN A 414 -5.86 20.56 -18.09
CA ASN A 414 -6.41 19.86 -19.27
C ASN A 414 -5.84 20.34 -20.62
N THR A 415 -5.20 21.50 -20.65
CA THR A 415 -4.54 22.04 -21.86
C THR A 415 -3.02 21.95 -21.80
N MET A 416 -2.45 21.67 -20.62
CA MET A 416 -1.00 21.69 -20.38
C MET A 416 -0.43 20.29 -20.09
N THR A 417 -1.26 19.28 -19.86
CA THR A 417 -0.85 17.90 -19.57
C THR A 417 -1.70 16.87 -20.31
N GLU A 418 -1.10 15.74 -20.71
CA GLU A 418 -1.78 14.63 -21.42
C GLU A 418 -2.31 13.52 -20.46
N THR A 419 -2.42 13.75 -19.15
CA THR A 419 -2.74 12.70 -18.14
C THR A 419 -4.17 12.76 -17.58
N GLU A 420 -4.67 11.59 -17.17
CA GLU A 420 -5.97 11.43 -16.49
C GLU A 420 -5.88 11.57 -14.96
N TYR A 421 -4.68 11.57 -14.37
CA TYR A 421 -4.51 11.63 -12.91
C TYR A 421 -4.07 13.03 -12.45
N ILE A 422 -4.82 13.65 -11.54
CA ILE A 422 -4.48 14.95 -10.96
C ILE A 422 -3.59 14.74 -9.73
N PRO A 423 -2.35 15.25 -9.71
CA PRO A 423 -1.45 15.10 -8.56
C PRO A 423 -2.01 15.75 -7.30
N THR A 424 -1.74 15.15 -6.14
CA THR A 424 -2.23 15.65 -4.84
C THR A 424 -1.11 15.76 -3.82
N ILE A 425 -1.25 16.67 -2.85
CA ILE A 425 -0.40 16.77 -1.67
C ILE A 425 -1.20 16.26 -0.48
N LYS A 426 -0.78 15.17 0.14
CA LYS A 426 -1.34 14.64 1.38
C LYS A 426 -0.46 15.08 2.56
N VAL A 427 -1.05 15.81 3.51
CA VAL A 427 -0.39 16.19 4.76
C VAL A 427 -0.36 14.98 5.69
N LYS A 428 0.83 14.48 6.02
CA LYS A 428 0.95 13.21 6.76
C LYS A 428 0.37 13.27 8.17
N SER A 429 0.48 14.42 8.84
CA SER A 429 0.03 14.59 10.23
C SER A 429 -1.48 14.71 10.39
N THR A 430 -2.20 15.16 9.36
CA THR A 430 -3.65 15.44 9.42
C THR A 430 -4.48 14.63 8.44
N GLY A 431 -3.86 13.98 7.46
CA GLY A 431 -4.53 13.28 6.38
C GLY A 431 -5.16 14.20 5.32
N VAL A 432 -5.13 15.52 5.51
CA VAL A 432 -5.69 16.50 4.57
C VAL A 432 -5.03 16.34 3.20
N THR A 433 -5.85 16.27 2.16
CA THR A 433 -5.39 16.12 0.78
C THR A 433 -5.75 17.38 -0.02
N LEU A 434 -4.74 17.99 -0.63
CA LEU A 434 -4.84 19.17 -1.48
C LEU A 434 -4.59 18.76 -2.93
N ARG A 435 -5.33 19.28 -3.89
CA ARG A 435 -4.99 19.08 -5.31
C ARG A 435 -3.87 20.02 -5.68
N LEU A 436 -2.77 19.48 -6.21
CA LEU A 436 -1.58 20.26 -6.54
C LEU A 436 -1.90 21.35 -7.58
N ILE A 437 -2.79 21.03 -8.52
CA ILE A 437 -3.17 21.91 -9.63
C ILE A 437 -3.91 23.17 -9.19
N ASP A 438 -4.59 23.15 -8.03
CA ASP A 438 -5.36 24.31 -7.52
C ASP A 438 -4.44 25.47 -7.10
N TYR A 439 -3.14 25.18 -6.92
CA TYR A 439 -2.11 26.11 -6.47
C TYR A 439 -1.01 26.32 -7.51
N ALA A 440 -1.15 25.71 -8.70
CA ALA A 440 -0.15 25.75 -9.73
C ALA A 440 -0.10 27.11 -10.43
N LYS A 441 1.12 27.62 -10.60
CA LYS A 441 1.46 28.82 -11.37
C LYS A 441 2.22 28.40 -12.63
N VAL A 442 2.28 29.27 -13.63
CA VAL A 442 2.94 28.97 -14.91
C VAL A 442 4.38 29.50 -14.93
N CYS A 443 5.30 28.70 -15.43
CA CYS A 443 6.67 29.12 -15.74
C CYS A 443 7.09 28.68 -17.13
N MET A 444 8.13 29.30 -17.65
CA MET A 444 8.73 28.99 -18.96
C MET A 444 10.21 28.72 -18.79
N PRO A 445 10.78 27.70 -19.45
CA PRO A 445 12.22 27.56 -19.55
C PRO A 445 12.84 28.86 -20.08
N SER A 446 13.86 29.37 -19.41
CA SER A 446 14.57 30.59 -19.82
C SER A 446 15.19 30.45 -21.22
N GLY A 447 15.41 29.21 -21.67
CA GLY A 447 16.07 28.84 -22.92
C GLY A 447 17.60 28.90 -22.85
N SER A 448 18.17 29.28 -21.70
CA SER A 448 19.62 29.28 -21.46
C SER A 448 20.14 27.93 -20.97
N VAL A 449 19.26 27.08 -20.44
CA VAL A 449 19.64 25.76 -19.91
C VAL A 449 19.84 24.79 -21.07
N LYS A 450 21.07 24.29 -21.17
CA LYS A 450 21.48 23.27 -22.12
C LYS A 450 21.84 21.99 -21.38
N ILE A 451 21.67 20.88 -22.07
CA ILE A 451 22.02 19.55 -21.56
C ILE A 451 22.84 18.82 -22.61
N PHE A 452 23.69 17.93 -22.15
CA PHE A 452 24.20 16.82 -22.94
C PHE A 452 23.27 15.63 -22.73
N ALA A 453 22.84 14.99 -23.81
CA ALA A 453 22.00 13.81 -23.71
C ALA A 453 22.35 12.76 -24.76
N LYS A 454 22.13 11.50 -24.40
CA LYS A 454 22.19 10.36 -25.32
C LYS A 454 21.07 9.37 -24.99
N PRO A 455 20.53 8.65 -25.99
CA PRO A 455 19.66 7.52 -25.71
C PRO A 455 20.43 6.45 -24.92
N ILE A 456 19.75 5.73 -24.04
CA ILE A 456 20.29 4.58 -23.33
C ILE A 456 19.86 3.30 -24.02
N ASP A 457 20.80 2.36 -24.17
CA ASP A 457 20.56 1.07 -24.85
C ASP A 457 20.17 -0.05 -23.88
N LYS A 458 20.37 0.20 -22.58
CA LYS A 458 20.17 -0.71 -21.46
C LYS A 458 19.40 0.02 -20.37
N GLY A 459 18.74 -0.72 -19.47
CA GLY A 459 18.12 -0.12 -18.29
C GLY A 459 19.16 0.65 -17.46
N VAL A 460 18.81 1.83 -16.95
CA VAL A 460 19.70 2.65 -16.12
C VAL A 460 18.95 3.11 -14.88
N LYS A 461 19.58 3.01 -13.72
CA LYS A 461 19.08 3.52 -12.45
C LYS A 461 19.94 4.70 -12.02
N VAL A 462 19.36 5.90 -12.03
CA VAL A 462 20.07 7.12 -11.66
C VAL A 462 19.67 7.57 -10.26
N PHE A 463 20.58 7.42 -9.31
CA PHE A 463 20.52 8.11 -8.03
C PHE A 463 20.96 9.55 -8.24
N THR A 464 19.99 10.45 -8.23
CA THR A 464 20.21 11.87 -8.48
C THR A 464 21.01 12.52 -7.35
N ALA A 465 21.58 13.70 -7.59
CA ALA A 465 22.31 14.42 -6.54
C ALA A 465 21.42 14.85 -5.36
N TRP A 466 20.10 14.99 -5.57
CA TRP A 466 19.13 15.44 -4.56
C TRP A 466 18.40 14.30 -3.85
N ASP A 467 18.25 13.14 -4.48
CA ASP A 467 17.67 11.95 -3.86
C ASP A 467 18.67 10.80 -3.93
N LYS A 468 19.23 10.48 -2.76
CA LYS A 468 20.21 9.40 -2.58
C LYS A 468 19.53 8.08 -2.23
N GLU A 469 18.27 8.09 -1.84
CA GLU A 469 17.57 6.90 -1.38
C GLU A 469 16.71 6.30 -2.49
N LYS A 470 16.20 7.12 -3.42
CA LYS A 470 15.45 6.65 -4.59
C LYS A 470 16.22 6.95 -5.88
N TYR A 471 15.91 6.19 -6.93
CA TYR A 471 16.49 6.35 -8.26
C TYR A 471 15.41 6.63 -9.31
N MET A 472 15.81 7.34 -10.36
CA MET A 472 15.05 7.41 -11.61
C MET A 472 15.36 6.18 -12.45
N LEU A 473 14.34 5.44 -12.87
CA LEU A 473 14.48 4.29 -13.75
C LEU A 473 14.36 4.73 -15.21
N GLY A 474 15.39 4.49 -16.01
CA GLY A 474 15.37 4.63 -17.46
C GLY A 474 15.32 3.27 -18.14
N LYS A 475 14.51 3.17 -19.19
CA LYS A 475 14.38 2.01 -20.06
C LYS A 475 15.15 2.23 -21.37
N PRO A 476 15.51 1.17 -22.10
CA PRO A 476 16.09 1.31 -23.44
C PRO A 476 15.25 2.24 -24.33
N GLY A 477 15.90 3.25 -24.92
CA GLY A 477 15.25 4.31 -25.71
C GLY A 477 15.09 5.64 -24.98
N ASP A 478 15.04 5.63 -23.66
CA ASP A 478 15.05 6.85 -22.84
C ASP A 478 16.39 7.57 -22.93
N TYR A 479 16.46 8.80 -22.43
CA TYR A 479 17.66 9.63 -22.52
C TYR A 479 18.31 9.82 -21.16
N LEU A 480 19.61 9.52 -21.08
CA LEU A 480 20.46 9.99 -19.99
C LEU A 480 20.86 11.43 -20.27
N ALA A 481 20.47 12.35 -19.39
CA ALA A 481 20.71 13.78 -19.52
C ALA A 481 21.67 14.27 -18.43
N VAL A 482 22.55 15.19 -18.81
CA VAL A 482 23.54 15.84 -17.93
C VAL A 482 23.51 17.34 -18.20
N ARG A 483 23.41 18.18 -17.17
CA ARG A 483 23.43 19.63 -17.40
C ARG A 483 24.81 20.13 -17.82
N THR A 484 24.83 21.17 -18.64
CA THR A 484 26.08 21.80 -19.09
C THR A 484 26.71 22.71 -18.04
N ASP A 485 25.93 23.17 -17.05
CA ASP A 485 26.38 24.05 -15.96
C ASP A 485 26.58 23.31 -14.62
N ASP A 486 26.16 22.05 -14.54
CA ASP A 486 26.40 21.14 -13.41
C ASP A 486 26.46 19.69 -13.90
N TYR A 487 27.68 19.16 -14.06
CA TYR A 487 27.89 17.81 -14.58
C TYR A 487 27.44 16.68 -13.64
N HIS A 488 27.14 16.98 -12.37
CA HIS A 488 26.60 16.02 -11.41
C HIS A 488 25.06 16.09 -11.34
N ASP A 489 24.43 16.98 -12.11
CA ASP A 489 22.99 16.98 -12.33
C ASP A 489 22.66 16.03 -13.49
N VAL A 490 22.63 14.74 -13.14
CA VAL A 490 22.36 13.61 -14.02
C VAL A 490 20.95 13.08 -13.74
N TYR A 491 20.16 12.88 -14.79
CA TYR A 491 18.78 12.40 -14.68
C TYR A 491 18.34 11.68 -15.95
N ILE A 492 17.22 10.95 -15.84
CA ILE A 492 16.57 10.28 -16.97
C ILE A 492 15.45 11.15 -17.52
N VAL A 493 15.30 11.16 -18.85
CA VAL A 493 14.14 11.73 -19.54
C VAL A 493 13.55 10.67 -20.45
N GLU A 494 12.27 10.38 -20.28
CA GLU A 494 11.58 9.38 -21.10
C GLU A 494 11.60 9.74 -22.59
N GLN A 495 11.71 8.73 -23.45
CA GLN A 495 11.81 8.90 -24.90
C GLN A 495 10.67 9.75 -25.46
N GLU A 496 9.44 9.51 -25.00
CA GLU A 496 8.22 10.18 -25.46
C GLU A 496 8.19 11.66 -25.07
N ILE A 497 8.83 12.00 -23.95
CA ILE A 497 8.91 13.37 -23.41
C ILE A 497 10.09 14.13 -24.02
N PHE A 498 11.20 13.45 -24.30
CA PHE A 498 12.45 14.08 -24.70
C PHE A 498 12.28 14.92 -25.97
N GLY A 499 11.71 14.36 -27.03
CA GLY A 499 11.49 15.07 -28.29
C GLY A 499 10.48 16.22 -28.20
N LYS A 500 9.58 16.18 -27.21
CA LYS A 500 8.61 17.26 -26.94
C LYS A 500 9.27 18.40 -26.15
N THR A 501 10.17 18.09 -25.22
CA THR A 501 10.78 19.07 -24.29
C THR A 501 12.14 19.62 -24.73
N TYR A 502 12.88 18.93 -25.60
CA TYR A 502 14.22 19.31 -26.03
C TYR A 502 14.34 19.39 -27.55
N GLU A 503 15.19 20.29 -28.02
CA GLU A 503 15.62 20.40 -29.42
C GLU A 503 17.16 20.39 -29.48
N GLU A 504 17.71 19.68 -30.47
CA GLU A 504 19.16 19.60 -30.70
C GLU A 504 19.70 21.01 -31.05
N VAL A 505 20.87 21.36 -30.52
CA VAL A 505 21.49 22.69 -30.68
C VAL A 505 22.35 22.78 -31.93
#